data_AF-A0AB39HJP3-F1
#
_entry.id   AF-A0AB39HJP3-F1
#
_cell.length_a   1.000
_cell.length_b   1.000
_cell.length_c   1.000
_cell.angle_alpha   90.00
_cell.angle_beta   90.00
_cell.angle_gamma   90.00
#
_symmetry.space_group_name_H-M   'P 1'
#
loop_
_entity.id
_entity.type
_entity.pdbx_description
1 polymer ?
#
loop_
_entity_poly.entity_id
_entity_poly.type
_entity_poly.pdbx_seq_one_letter_code
_entity_poly.pdbx_strand_id
1 'polypeptide(L)' 'MKNMLDVQRLLKRFGAFIYTGDRLGDMELMQEELTELYKSQLIDAEEYQLAKIILMREARQWKAKNEPEN' A
#
# COMPACT_ATOMS: atom_id res chain seq x y z
N MET A 1 -9.35 -6.88 -5.26
CA MET A 1 -8.50 -6.62 -4.07
C MET A 1 -9.39 -6.08 -2.95
N LYS A 2 -9.29 -6.56 -1.69
CA LYS A 2 -10.24 -6.20 -0.62
C LYS A 2 -9.61 -5.58 0.63
N ASN A 3 -8.35 -5.89 0.93
CA ASN A 3 -7.69 -5.43 2.15
C ASN A 3 -6.17 -5.34 1.97
N MET A 4 -5.47 -4.89 3.02
CA MET A 4 -4.02 -4.71 3.05
C MET A 4 -3.24 -5.99 2.69
N LEU A 5 -3.74 -7.16 3.09
CA LEU A 5 -3.09 -8.43 2.78
C LEU A 5 -3.10 -8.73 1.28
N ASP A 6 -4.16 -8.33 0.57
CA ASP A 6 -4.21 -8.48 -0.88
C ASP A 6 -3.22 -7.54 -1.59
N VAL A 7 -3.02 -6.32 -1.08
CA VAL A 7 -1.98 -5.40 -1.58
C VAL A 7 -0.59 -6.01 -1.38
N GLN A 8 -0.32 -6.55 -0.19
CA GLN A 8 0.94 -7.24 0.09
C GLN A 8 1.14 -8.46 -0.82
N ARG A 9 0.08 -9.23 -1.11
CA ARG A 9 0.17 -10.36 -2.05
C ARG A 9 0.46 -9.91 -3.47
N LEU A 10 -0.14 -8.79 -3.91
CA LEU A 10 0.15 -8.21 -5.21
C LEU A 10 1.64 -7.88 -5.32
N LEU A 11 2.18 -7.13 -4.36
CA LEU A 11 3.60 -6.75 -4.32
C LEU A 11 4.53 -7.97 -4.26
N LYS A 12 4.16 -8.99 -3.48
CA LYS A 12 4.90 -10.27 -3.42
C LYS A 12 4.98 -11.01 -4.76
N ARG A 13 3.98 -10.88 -5.65
CA ARG A 13 4.05 -11.47 -7.01
C ARG A 13 5.22 -10.92 -7.82
N PHE A 14 5.65 -9.69 -7.52
CA PHE A 14 6.77 -9.01 -8.17
C PHE A 14 8.05 -9.03 -7.34
N GLY A 15 8.08 -9.78 -6.23
CA GLY A 15 9.26 -9.90 -5.36
C GLY A 15 9.46 -8.72 -4.41
N ALA A 16 8.50 -7.80 -4.30
CA ALA A 16 8.58 -6.68 -3.37
C ALA A 16 8.13 -7.12 -1.96
N PHE A 17 9.08 -7.13 -1.02
CA PHE A 17 8.85 -7.39 0.40
C PHE A 17 9.21 -6.15 1.20
N ILE A 18 8.20 -5.48 1.75
CA ILE A 18 8.36 -4.21 2.47
C ILE A 18 8.07 -4.45 3.94
N TYR A 19 9.08 -4.20 4.78
CA TYR A 19 8.99 -4.26 6.22
C TYR A 19 10.15 -3.47 6.86
N THR A 20 9.84 -2.29 7.36
CA THR A 20 10.76 -1.34 8.01
C THR A 20 10.60 -1.31 9.53
N GLY A 21 9.53 -1.93 10.04
CA GLY A 21 9.16 -1.86 11.46
C GLY A 21 8.31 -0.63 11.80
N ASP A 22 8.29 0.40 10.94
CA ASP A 22 7.32 1.47 11.00
C ASP A 22 6.13 1.17 10.09
N ARG A 23 4.94 1.12 10.68
CA ARG A 23 3.72 0.73 9.96
C ARG A 23 3.29 1.78 8.93
N LEU A 24 3.56 3.06 9.19
CA LEU A 24 3.23 4.12 8.24
C LEU A 24 4.23 4.15 7.09
N GLY A 25 5.54 4.11 7.40
CA GLY A 25 6.61 3.99 6.42
C GLY A 25 6.45 2.76 5.51
N ASP A 26 6.02 1.62 6.06
CA ASP A 26 5.70 0.45 5.25
C ASP A 26 4.60 0.74 4.22
N MET A 27 3.55 1.48 4.59
CA MET A 27 2.46 1.82 3.67
C MET A 27 2.91 2.83 2.61
N GLU A 28 3.77 3.78 2.98
CA GLU A 28 4.35 4.77 2.06
C GLU A 28 5.22 4.07 1.00
N LEU A 29 6.14 3.21 1.42
CA LEU A 29 6.96 2.40 0.52
C LEU A 29 6.10 1.49 -0.38
N MET A 30 5.02 0.92 0.16
CA MET A 30 4.09 0.13 -0.66
C MET A 30 3.38 0.98 -1.72
N GLN A 31 3.07 2.25 -1.45
CA GLN A 31 2.49 3.15 -2.45
C GLN A 31 3.49 3.54 -3.54
N GLU A 32 4.76 3.75 -3.18
CA GLU A 32 5.83 4.02 -4.14
C GLU A 32 6.01 2.84 -5.09
N GLU A 33 6.12 1.63 -4.56
CA GLU A 33 6.28 0.42 -5.34
C GLU A 33 5.10 0.17 -6.29
N LEU A 34 3.86 0.35 -5.82
CA LEU A 34 2.67 0.26 -6.69
C LEU A 34 2.70 1.27 -7.84
N THR A 35 3.23 2.47 -7.58
CA THR A 35 3.34 3.52 -8.60
C THR A 35 4.38 3.13 -9.65
N GLU A 36 5.51 2.55 -9.26
CA GLU A 36 6.52 2.06 -10.19
C GLU A 36 6.04 0.85 -11.00
N LEU A 37 5.31 -0.08 -10.38
CA LEU A 37 4.67 -1.20 -11.11
C LEU A 37 3.66 -0.69 -12.15
N TYR A 38 2.86 0.32 -11.81
CA TYR A 38 1.90 0.92 -12.74
C TYR A 38 2.58 1.67 -13.89
N LYS A 39 3.59 2.51 -13.59
CA LYS A 39 4.39 3.20 -14.63
C LYS A 39 5.09 2.23 -15.57
N SER A 40 5.56 1.11 -15.03
CA SER A 40 6.19 0.03 -15.78
C SER A 40 5.18 -0.85 -16.53
N GLN A 41 3.88 -0.55 -16.44
CA GLN A 41 2.78 -1.31 -17.06
C GLN A 41 2.74 -2.79 -16.62
N LEU A 42 3.23 -3.10 -15.43
CA LEU A 42 3.21 -4.45 -14.84
C LEU A 42 1.89 -4.78 -14.14
N ILE A 43 1.14 -3.75 -13.77
CA ILE A 43 -0.23 -3.83 -13.25
C ILE A 43 -1.11 -2.86 -14.02
N ASP A 44 -2.40 -3.16 -14.13
CA ASP A 44 -3.36 -2.28 -14.80
C ASP A 44 -3.82 -1.12 -13.90
N ALA A 45 -4.57 -0.19 -14.50
CA ALA A 45 -5.10 0.97 -13.79
C ALA A 45 -6.10 0.60 -12.68
N GLU A 46 -6.86 -0.49 -12.85
CA GLU A 46 -7.85 -0.93 -11.87
C GLU A 46 -7.15 -1.50 -10.62
N GLU A 47 -6.16 -2.38 -10.81
CA GLU A 47 -5.31 -2.94 -9.76
C GLU A 47 -4.59 -1.81 -9.00
N TYR A 48 -4.01 -0.84 -9.72
CA TYR A 48 -3.35 0.31 -9.10
C TYR A 48 -4.30 1.15 -8.25
N GLN A 49 -5.45 1.53 -8.80
CA GLN A 49 -6.43 2.38 -8.10
C GLN A 49 -6.98 1.69 -6.85
N LEU A 50 -7.37 0.41 -6.96
CA LEU A 50 -7.88 -0.37 -5.84
C LEU A 50 -6.83 -0.51 -4.73
N ALA A 51 -5.58 -0.83 -5.08
CA ALA A 51 -4.50 -0.96 -4.11
C ALA A 51 -4.22 0.36 -3.37
N LYS A 52 -4.19 1.47 -4.12
CA LYS A 52 -3.97 2.81 -3.57
C LYS A 52 -5.07 3.22 -2.59
N ILE A 53 -6.34 2.99 -2.93
CA ILE A 53 -7.48 3.29 -2.04
C ILE A 53 -7.38 2.50 -0.72
N ILE A 54 -7.02 1.21 -0.80
CA ILE A 54 -6.85 0.35 0.37
C ILE A 54 -5.74 0.90 1.28
N LEU A 55 -4.57 1.23 0.71
CA LEU A 55 -3.45 1.78 1.47
C LEU A 55 -3.80 3.12 2.13
N MET A 56 -4.46 4.03 1.40
CA MET A 56 -4.88 5.32 1.96
C MET A 56 -5.86 5.15 3.12
N ARG A 57 -6.82 4.22 3.00
CA ARG A 57 -7.77 3.93 4.08
C ARG A 57 -7.06 3.39 5.32
N GLU A 58 -6.15 2.44 5.13
CA GLU A 58 -5.40 1.83 6.22
C GLU A 58 -4.50 2.86 6.92
N ALA A 59 -3.78 3.69 6.16
CA ALA A 59 -2.94 4.76 6.69
C ALA A 59 -3.76 5.77 7.51
N ARG A 60 -4.94 6.17 7.00
CA ARG A 60 -5.85 7.07 7.74
C ARG A 60 -6.32 6.45 9.05
N GLN A 61 -6.70 5.17 9.04
CA GLN A 61 -7.13 4.45 10.24
C GLN A 61 -5.98 4.31 11.25
N TRP A 62 -4.77 4.06 10.77
CA TRP A 62 -3.59 3.97 11.61
C TRP A 62 -3.25 5.32 12.26
N LYS A 63 -3.27 6.42 11.49
CA LYS A 63 -3.06 7.77 12.04
C LYS A 63 -4.11 8.13 13.08
N ALA A 64 -5.40 7.95 12.77
CA ALA A 64 -6.48 8.27 13.71
C ALA A 64 -6.40 7.49 15.05
N LYS A 65 -5.78 6.30 15.04
CA LYS A 65 -5.58 5.49 16.25
C LYS A 65 -4.36 5.91 17.07
N ASN A 66 -3.27 6.32 16.40
CA ASN A 66 -1.97 6.56 17.04
C ASN A 66 -1.67 8.05 17.26
N GLU A 67 -2.39 8.95 16.58
CA GLU A 67 -2.36 10.39 16.76
C GLU A 67 -3.80 10.85 17.05
N PRO A 68 -4.31 10.65 18.29
CA PRO A 68 -5.55 11.31 18.65
C PRO A 68 -5.31 12.82 18.51
N GLU A 69 -6.08 13.46 17.63
CA GLU A 69 -6.07 14.91 17.48
C GLU A 69 -6.18 15.54 18.88
N ASN A 70 -5.14 16.29 19.26
CA ASN A 70 -5.11 17.12 20.47
C ASN A 70 -6.10 18.27 20.34
#